data_AF-A0A7S2Y904-F1
#
_entry.id   AF-A0A7S2Y904-F1
#
_cell.length_a   1.000
_cell.length_b   1.000
_cell.length_c   1.000
_cell.angle_alpha   90.00
_cell.angle_beta   90.00
_cell.angle_gamma   90.00
#
_symmetry.space_group_name_H-M   'P 1'
#
loop_
_entity.id
_entity.type
_entity.pdbx_description
1 polymer ?
#
loop_
_entity_poly.entity_id
_entity_poly.type
_entity_poly.pdbx_seq_one_letter_code
_entity_poly.pdbx_strand_id
1 'polypeptide(L)'
;RAVKNADFQGYLASLCTALHRTVRRSLVSLNDLDTLCQIVSVLREEGVHAAKQNDTMAAARAMVHLTEDAQERLIFCANRQLQKEVIRFKATPKDLDYPNKLVELKKQQKQMQEPNDSDDATEAAQ
;
A
#
# COMPACT_ATOMS: atom_id res chain seq x y z
N ARG A 1 -36.19 -8.93 25.39
CA ARG A 1 -34.88 -9.28 24.80
C ARG A 1 -34.67 -8.56 23.47
N ALA A 2 -35.64 -8.58 22.54
CA ALA A 2 -35.58 -7.86 21.26
C ALA A 2 -35.42 -6.32 21.37
N VAL A 3 -36.14 -5.66 22.30
CA VAL A 3 -36.04 -4.18 22.49
C VAL A 3 -34.64 -3.73 22.92
N LYS A 4 -33.98 -4.48 23.82
CA LYS A 4 -32.60 -4.18 24.26
C LYS A 4 -31.57 -4.29 23.13
N ASN A 5 -31.81 -5.18 22.16
CA ASN A 5 -30.97 -5.28 20.98
C ASN A 5 -31.20 -4.09 20.03
N ALA A 6 -32.41 -3.55 19.94
CA ALA A 6 -32.69 -2.38 19.10
C ALA A 6 -31.97 -1.12 19.60
N ASP A 7 -32.01 -0.84 20.90
CA ASP A 7 -31.30 0.29 21.50
C ASP A 7 -29.78 0.15 21.31
N PHE A 8 -29.24 -1.05 21.54
CA PHE A 8 -27.83 -1.34 21.29
C PHE A 8 -27.43 -1.11 19.83
N GLN A 9 -28.22 -1.60 18.86
CA GLN A 9 -27.96 -1.35 17.44
C GLN A 9 -28.03 0.14 17.11
N GLY A 10 -28.92 0.91 17.75
CA GLY A 10 -29.01 2.36 17.62
C GLY A 10 -27.74 3.07 18.10
N TYR A 11 -27.25 2.72 19.30
CA TYR A 11 -25.99 3.26 19.82
C TYR A 11 -24.79 2.86 18.98
N LEU A 12 -24.73 1.60 18.53
CA LEU A 12 -23.67 1.11 17.66
C LEU A 12 -23.67 1.87 16.32
N ALA A 13 -24.83 2.11 15.71
CA ALA A 13 -24.93 2.89 14.48
C ALA A 13 -24.44 4.33 14.65
N SER A 14 -24.78 4.98 15.78
CA SER A 14 -24.28 6.33 16.10
C SER A 14 -22.76 6.35 16.25
N LEU A 15 -22.20 5.38 16.97
CA LEU A 15 -20.75 5.23 17.12
C LEU A 15 -20.07 5.00 15.78
N CYS A 16 -20.56 4.04 14.99
CA CYS A 16 -20.03 3.74 13.66
C CYS A 16 -20.09 4.94 12.71
N THR A 17 -21.13 5.77 12.81
CA THR A 17 -21.23 7.02 12.03
C THR A 17 -20.14 8.03 12.43
N ALA A 18 -19.86 8.18 13.72
CA ALA A 18 -18.79 9.07 14.19
C ALA A 18 -17.39 8.55 13.80
N LEU A 19 -17.18 7.24 13.92
CA LEU A 19 -15.95 6.58 13.49
C LEU A 19 -15.75 6.72 11.98
N HIS A 20 -16.79 6.49 11.18
CA HIS A 20 -16.74 6.65 9.72
C HIS A 20 -16.27 8.06 9.33
N ARG A 21 -16.86 9.11 9.92
CA ARG A 21 -16.44 10.49 9.65
C ARG A 21 -14.97 10.74 9.99
N THR A 22 -14.48 10.15 11.07
CA THR A 22 -13.09 10.29 11.51
C THR A 22 -12.14 9.58 10.56
N VAL A 23 -12.41 8.32 10.23
CA VAL A 23 -11.59 7.53 9.30
C VAL A 23 -11.60 8.14 7.91
N ARG A 24 -12.76 8.61 7.41
CA ARG A 24 -12.85 9.33 6.14
C ARG A 24 -11.93 10.54 6.09
N ARG A 25 -11.86 11.32 7.17
CA ARG A 25 -10.92 12.45 7.26
C ARG A 25 -9.46 11.99 7.16
N SER A 26 -9.12 10.90 7.84
CA SER A 26 -7.77 10.32 7.76
C SER A 26 -7.43 9.80 6.36
N LEU A 27 -8.36 9.10 5.69
CA LEU A 27 -8.19 8.57 4.33
C LEU A 27 -7.81 9.67 3.33
N VAL A 28 -8.39 10.87 3.44
CA VAL A 28 -8.07 12.00 2.54
C VAL A 28 -6.61 12.44 2.63
N SER A 29 -5.95 12.22 3.77
CA SER A 29 -4.53 12.56 3.96
C SER A 29 -3.56 11.47 3.48
N LEU A 30 -4.06 10.26 3.23
CA LEU A 30 -3.25 9.15 2.76
C LEU A 30 -2.96 9.25 1.26
N ASN A 31 -1.69 9.11 0.92
CA ASN A 31 -1.20 9.19 -0.46
C ASN A 31 -0.47 7.93 -0.92
N ASP A 32 -0.01 7.13 0.03
CA ASP A 32 0.75 5.91 -0.25
C ASP A 32 -0.18 4.80 -0.77
N LEU A 33 0.13 4.27 -1.95
CA LEU A 33 -0.72 3.28 -2.62
C LEU A 33 -0.71 1.95 -1.90
N ASP A 34 0.44 1.51 -1.39
CA ASP A 34 0.57 0.22 -0.72
C ASP A 34 -0.24 0.20 0.57
N THR A 35 -0.16 1.27 1.35
CA THR A 35 -0.97 1.46 2.56
C THR A 35 -2.47 1.50 2.23
N LEU A 36 -2.87 2.23 1.19
CA LEU A 36 -4.28 2.29 0.76
C LEU A 36 -4.81 0.92 0.33
N CYS A 37 -4.02 0.14 -0.41
CA CYS A 37 -4.36 -1.24 -0.78
C CYS A 37 -4.57 -2.13 0.45
N GLN A 38 -3.67 -2.06 1.44
CA GLN A 38 -3.79 -2.82 2.69
C GLN A 38 -5.06 -2.44 3.45
N ILE A 39 -5.37 -1.14 3.55
CA ILE A 39 -6.58 -0.66 4.21
C ILE A 39 -7.83 -1.20 3.52
N VAL A 40 -7.91 -1.15 2.19
CA VAL A 40 -9.05 -1.71 1.43
C VAL A 40 -9.22 -3.21 1.71
N SER A 41 -8.12 -3.97 1.70
CA SER A 41 -8.16 -5.41 1.97
C SER A 41 -8.66 -5.71 3.39
N VAL A 42 -8.10 -5.05 4.40
CA VAL A 42 -8.50 -5.23 5.81
C VAL A 42 -9.96 -4.84 6.01
N LEU A 43 -10.40 -3.67 5.54
CA LEU A 43 -11.79 -3.23 5.70
C LEU A 43 -12.78 -4.20 5.04
N ARG A 44 -12.42 -4.77 3.89
CA ARG A 44 -13.24 -5.76 3.19
C ARG A 44 -13.35 -7.06 3.98
N GLU A 45 -12.24 -7.57 4.51
CA GLU A 45 -12.21 -8.79 5.32
C GLU A 45 -13.00 -8.62 6.62
N GLU A 46 -12.76 -7.53 7.35
CA GLU A 46 -13.45 -7.21 8.60
C GLU A 46 -14.94 -6.93 8.38
N GLY A 47 -15.31 -6.28 7.27
CA GLY A 47 -16.71 -6.08 6.90
C GLY A 47 -17.46 -7.40 6.69
N VAL A 48 -16.82 -8.38 6.03
CA VAL A 48 -17.38 -9.73 5.86
C VAL A 48 -17.44 -10.47 7.20
N HIS A 49 -16.45 -10.31 8.06
CA HIS A 49 -16.46 -10.92 9.39
C HIS A 49 -17.59 -10.36 10.26
N ALA A 50 -17.75 -9.04 10.29
CA ALA A 50 -18.84 -8.37 11.01
C ALA A 50 -20.22 -8.79 10.47
N ALA A 51 -20.39 -8.92 9.16
CA ALA A 51 -21.67 -9.33 8.57
C ALA A 51 -22.12 -10.74 8.98
N LYS A 52 -21.21 -11.63 9.41
CA LYS A 52 -21.56 -12.98 9.91
C LYS A 52 -22.17 -12.96 11.30
N GLN A 53 -21.97 -11.88 12.07
CA GLN A 53 -22.49 -11.73 13.42
C GLN A 53 -23.74 -10.85 13.40
N ASN A 54 -24.89 -11.42 13.79
CA ASN A 54 -26.17 -10.70 13.79
C ASN A 54 -26.15 -9.42 14.68
N ASP A 55 -25.28 -9.38 15.69
CA ASP A 55 -25.19 -8.27 16.63
C ASP A 55 -24.27 -7.12 16.16
N THR A 56 -23.58 -7.24 15.02
CA THR A 56 -22.65 -6.20 14.53
C THR A 56 -23.01 -5.66 13.15
N MET A 57 -24.26 -5.83 12.72
CA MET A 57 -24.76 -5.39 11.41
C MET A 57 -24.56 -3.89 11.14
N ALA A 58 -24.71 -3.03 12.16
CA ALA A 58 -24.44 -1.60 12.00
C ALA A 58 -22.95 -1.31 11.70
N ALA A 59 -22.04 -2.08 12.32
CA ALA A 59 -20.61 -1.99 12.04
C ALA A 59 -20.26 -2.53 10.66
N ALA A 60 -20.86 -3.66 10.26
CA ALA A 60 -20.67 -4.24 8.92
C ALA A 60 -21.03 -3.24 7.82
N ARG A 61 -22.16 -2.52 7.96
CA ARG A 61 -22.57 -1.46 7.02
C ARG A 61 -21.57 -0.31 6.97
N ALA A 62 -21.07 0.14 8.12
CA ALA A 62 -20.07 1.20 8.16
C ALA A 62 -18.74 0.76 7.52
N MET A 63 -18.33 -0.50 7.68
CA MET A 63 -17.14 -1.04 7.02
C MET A 63 -17.28 -1.08 5.50
N VAL A 64 -18.47 -1.40 4.97
CA VAL A 64 -18.73 -1.33 3.52
C VAL A 64 -18.53 0.09 3.00
N HIS A 65 -19.13 1.09 3.64
CA HIS A 65 -18.96 2.48 3.22
C HIS A 65 -17.53 3.00 3.36
N LEU A 66 -16.82 2.56 4.40
CA LEU A 66 -15.40 2.87 4.54
C LEU A 66 -14.53 2.22 3.46
N THR A 67 -14.90 1.01 3.05
CA THR A 67 -14.22 0.30 1.95
C THR A 67 -14.40 1.06 0.64
N GLU A 68 -15.62 1.55 0.36
CA GLU A 68 -15.93 2.37 -0.82
C GLU A 68 -15.09 3.66 -0.82
N ASP A 69 -15.10 4.42 0.29
CA ASP A 69 -14.30 5.65 0.40
C ASP A 69 -12.78 5.39 0.21
N ALA A 70 -12.26 4.30 0.78
CA ALA A 70 -10.86 3.93 0.66
C ALA A 70 -10.51 3.51 -0.78
N GLN A 71 -11.41 2.80 -1.46
CA GLN A 71 -11.25 2.43 -2.87
C GLN A 71 -11.27 3.66 -3.78
N GLU A 72 -12.20 4.59 -3.59
CA GLU A 72 -12.23 5.85 -4.34
C GLU A 72 -10.92 6.62 -4.17
N ARG A 73 -10.41 6.70 -2.93
CA ARG A 73 -9.13 7.35 -2.64
C ARG A 73 -7.96 6.64 -3.32
N LEU A 74 -7.91 5.31 -3.26
CA LEU A 74 -6.88 4.50 -3.92
C LEU A 74 -6.87 4.74 -5.44
N ILE A 75 -8.05 4.70 -6.06
CA ILE A 75 -8.22 4.94 -7.51
C ILE A 75 -7.74 6.34 -7.86
N PHE A 76 -8.10 7.35 -7.07
CA PHE A 76 -7.64 8.72 -7.28
C PHE A 76 -6.12 8.85 -7.20
N CYS A 77 -5.49 8.31 -6.15
CA CYS A 77 -4.05 8.36 -5.96
C CYS A 77 -3.30 7.59 -7.06
N ALA A 78 -3.79 6.42 -7.45
CA ALA A 78 -3.19 5.60 -8.50
C ALA A 78 -3.22 6.32 -9.85
N ASN A 79 -4.38 6.89 -10.22
CA ASN A 79 -4.50 7.69 -11.43
C ASN A 79 -3.58 8.91 -11.43
N ARG A 80 -3.48 9.62 -10.30
CA ARG A 80 -2.57 10.75 -10.15
C ARG A 80 -1.10 10.32 -10.32
N GLN A 81 -0.71 9.19 -9.75
CA GLN A 81 0.65 8.67 -9.88
C GLN A 81 0.95 8.23 -11.31
N LEU A 82 0.04 7.52 -11.98
CA LEU A 82 0.17 7.13 -13.39
C LEU A 82 0.25 8.36 -14.32
N GLN A 83 -0.58 9.38 -14.07
CA GLN A 83 -0.53 10.63 -14.83
C GLN A 83 0.83 11.30 -14.70
N LYS A 84 1.42 11.31 -13.51
CA LYS A 84 2.71 11.95 -13.24
C LYS A 84 3.89 11.13 -13.79
N GLU A 85 3.94 9.84 -13.49
CA GLU A 85 5.10 8.98 -13.75
C GLU A 85 5.10 8.34 -15.14
N VAL A 86 3.95 8.27 -15.82
CA VAL A 86 3.84 7.63 -17.14
C VAL A 86 3.40 8.65 -18.19
N ILE A 87 2.22 9.24 -18.04
CA ILE A 87 1.61 10.05 -19.12
C ILE A 87 2.33 11.39 -19.30
N ARG A 88 2.70 12.04 -18.18
CA ARG A 88 3.38 13.34 -18.16
C ARG A 88 4.85 13.22 -17.79
N PHE A 89 5.41 12.01 -17.92
CA PHE A 89 6.80 11.78 -17.62
C PHE A 89 7.68 12.67 -18.51
N LYS A 90 8.57 13.44 -17.88
CA LYS A 90 9.60 14.20 -18.57
C LYS A 90 10.94 13.55 -18.28
N ALA A 91 11.51 12.91 -19.29
CA ALA A 91 12.83 12.30 -19.18
C ALA A 91 13.87 13.34 -18.78
N THR A 92 14.63 13.04 -17.75
CA THR A 92 15.81 13.82 -17.38
C THR A 92 16.97 13.48 -18.31
N PRO A 93 18.01 14.32 -18.42
CA PRO A 93 19.21 13.98 -19.20
C PRO A 93 19.84 12.65 -18.76
N LYS A 94 19.76 12.31 -17.47
CA LYS A 94 20.21 11.03 -16.94
C LYS A 94 19.40 9.85 -17.45
N ASP A 95 18.10 10.03 -17.69
CA ASP A 95 17.25 8.97 -18.25
C ASP A 95 17.65 8.64 -19.69
N LEU A 96 18.06 9.67 -20.44
CA LEU A 96 18.50 9.58 -21.84
C LEU A 96 19.97 9.16 -22.02
N ASP A 97 20.77 9.13 -20.96
CA ASP A 97 22.20 8.79 -21.00
C ASP A 97 22.45 7.28 -21.06
N TYR A 98 21.85 6.63 -22.06
CA TYR A 98 22.05 5.20 -22.31
C TYR A 98 23.51 4.82 -22.62
N PRO A 99 24.30 5.62 -23.39
CA PRO A 99 25.69 5.28 -23.70
C PRO A 99 26.57 5.13 -22.46
N ASN A 100 26.49 6.05 -21.50
CA ASN A 100 27.30 5.95 -20.29
C ASN A 100 26.80 4.85 -19.35
N LYS A 101 25.47 4.65 -19.24
CA LYS A 101 24.89 3.53 -18.49
C LYS A 101 25.43 2.17 -18.96
N LEU A 102 25.60 1.99 -20.27
CA LEU A 102 26.19 0.76 -20.82
C LEU A 102 27.64 0.56 -20.42
N VAL A 103 28.43 1.64 -20.36
CA VAL A 103 29.84 1.57 -19.96
C VAL A 103 29.96 1.26 -18.47
N GLU A 104 29.14 1.88 -17.63
CA GLU A 104 29.09 1.63 -16.19
C GLU A 104 28.72 0.18 -15.87
N LEU A 105 27.69 -0.36 -16.53
CA LEU A 105 27.31 -1.78 -16.39
C LEU A 105 28.46 -2.73 -16.74
N LYS A 106 29.18 -2.46 -17.83
CA LYS A 106 30.36 -3.28 -18.22
C LYS A 106 31.49 -3.20 -17.19
N LYS A 107 31.71 -2.04 -16.57
CA LYS A 107 32.72 -1.89 -15.50
C LYS A 107 32.32 -2.68 -14.25
N GLN A 108 31.05 -2.61 -13.84
CA GLN A 108 30.53 -3.37 -12.70
C GLN A 108 30.64 -4.88 -12.95
N GLN A 109 30.32 -5.35 -14.15
CA GLN A 109 30.47 -6.77 -14.53
C GLN A 109 31.93 -7.23 -14.44
N LYS A 110 32.88 -6.44 -14.94
CA LYS A 110 34.31 -6.76 -14.82
C LYS A 110 34.77 -6.83 -13.35
N GLN A 111 34.34 -5.90 -12.51
CA GLN A 111 34.70 -5.91 -11.08
C GLN A 111 34.17 -7.12 -10.31
N MET A 112 33.02 -7.69 -10.73
CA MET A 112 32.50 -8.93 -10.15
C MET A 112 33.14 -10.21 -10.73
N GLN A 113 33.86 -10.10 -11.84
CA GLN A 113 34.50 -11.22 -12.54
C GLN A 113 36.00 -11.31 -12.31
N GLU A 114 36.64 -10.33 -11.68
CA GLU A 114 38.03 -10.50 -11.25
C GLU A 114 38.08 -11.55 -10.14
N PRO A 115 38.80 -12.68 -10.36
CA PRO A 115 39.01 -13.66 -9.32
C PRO A 115 39.81 -13.00 -8.20
N ASN A 116 39.47 -13.34 -6.96
CA ASN A 116 40.26 -13.00 -5.78
C ASN A 116 41.57 -13.83 -5.81
N ASP A 117 42.44 -13.60 -6.79
CA ASP A 117 43.75 -14.23 -6.91
C ASP A 117 44.73 -13.53 -5.96
N SER A 118 44.54 -13.70 -4.65
CA SER A 118 45.52 -13.24 -3.66
C SER A 118 45.63 -14.10 -2.39
N ASP A 119 45.15 -15.34 -2.38
CA ASP A 119 45.34 -16.27 -1.24
C ASP A 119 45.67 -17.71 -1.70
N ASP A 120 46.78 -17.95 -2.42
CA ASP A 120 47.47 -19.25 -2.38
C ASP A 120 48.91 -19.18 -2.97
N ALA A 121 49.84 -18.54 -2.25
CA ALA A 121 51.27 -18.63 -2.59
C ALA A 121 52.17 -18.36 -1.37
N THR A 122 51.86 -18.92 -0.19
CA THR A 122 52.81 -18.89 0.93
C THR A 122 52.65 -20.07 1.90
N GLU A 123 52.68 -21.31 1.40
CA GLU A 123 52.92 -22.48 2.28
C GLU A 123 53.70 -23.57 1.57
N ALA A 124 54.93 -23.25 1.16
CA ALA A 124 55.90 -24.25 0.68
C ALA A 124 57.35 -23.82 1.02
N ALA A 125 57.59 -23.44 2.27
CA ALA A 125 58.94 -23.43 2.86
C ALA A 125 58.85 -23.14 4.37
N GLN A 126 58.69 -24.18 5.19
CA GLN A 126 59.36 -24.36 6.49
C GLN A 126 58.99 -25.70 7.12
#